data_AF-A0A6B2LQ70-F1
#
_entry.id   AF-A0A6B2LQ70-F1
#
_cell.length_a   1.000
_cell.length_b   1.000
_cell.length_c   1.000
_cell.angle_alpha   90.00
_cell.angle_beta   90.00
_cell.angle_gamma   90.00
#
_symmetry.space_group_name_H-M   'P 1'
#
loop_
_entity.id
_entity.type
_entity.pdbx_description
1 polymer ?
#
loop_
_entity_poly.entity_id
_entity_poly.type
_entity_poly.pdbx_seq_one_letter_code
_entity_poly.pdbx_strand_id
1 'polypeptide(L)'
;MNIEVTNPIIIKDSSGKPDFTVYSIQVETSFPEYSSSNFEVKRRYSDFVWLRNYLTMRMEEKGKKLSIPELPGDSWSSWFGPGRFEKEFIEERRVGLDQFMKSVANHPWARFEEGLHKFLEKQDFICQE
;
A
#
# COMPACT_ATOMS: atom_id res chain seq x y z
N MET A 1 -0.36 13.41 8.76
CA MET A 1 -0.15 13.27 7.30
C MET A 1 -1.51 13.04 6.67
N ASN A 2 -1.82 13.82 5.62
CA ASN A 2 -2.93 13.51 4.75
C ASN A 2 -2.44 12.55 3.65
N ILE A 3 -3.15 11.45 3.45
CA ILE A 3 -2.74 10.41 2.50
C ILE A 3 -3.98 9.79 1.87
N GLU A 4 -3.97 9.67 0.54
CA GLU A 4 -5.09 9.15 -0.23
C GLU A 4 -4.63 8.14 -1.27
N VAL A 5 -5.36 7.02 -1.38
CA VAL A 5 -5.11 5.99 -2.40
C VAL A 5 -6.15 6.10 -3.50
N THR A 6 -5.72 6.44 -4.72
CA THR A 6 -6.61 6.79 -5.84
C THR A 6 -6.18 6.11 -7.14
N ASN A 7 -6.92 6.38 -8.22
CA ASN A 7 -6.55 6.08 -9.60
C ASN A 7 -6.06 4.64 -9.82
N PRO A 8 -6.91 3.62 -9.60
CA PRO A 8 -6.54 2.25 -9.92
C PRO A 8 -6.40 2.06 -11.43
N ILE A 9 -5.24 1.57 -11.88
CA ILE A 9 -4.93 1.33 -13.29
C ILE A 9 -4.52 -0.12 -13.46
N ILE A 10 -5.18 -0.83 -14.38
CA ILE A 10 -4.78 -2.18 -14.78
C ILE A 10 -3.60 -2.06 -15.74
N ILE A 11 -2.47 -2.62 -15.34
CA ILE A 11 -1.29 -2.81 -16.18
C ILE A 11 -1.45 -4.11 -16.95
N LYS A 12 -1.17 -4.06 -18.26
CA LYS A 12 -1.26 -5.20 -19.16
C LYS A 12 0.14 -5.76 -19.44
N ASP A 13 0.22 -7.07 -19.64
CA ASP A 13 1.44 -7.74 -20.07
C ASP A 13 1.78 -7.44 -21.56
N SER A 14 2.89 -8.00 -22.04
CA SER A 14 3.31 -7.87 -23.44
C SER A 14 2.33 -8.47 -24.45
N SER A 15 1.42 -9.35 -24.02
CA SER A 15 0.35 -9.94 -24.82
C SER A 15 -0.94 -9.12 -24.80
N GLY A 16 -0.99 -8.04 -24.02
CA GLY A 16 -2.16 -7.17 -23.86
C GLY A 16 -3.19 -7.70 -22.85
N LYS A 17 -2.87 -8.75 -22.08
CA LYS A 17 -3.75 -9.29 -21.04
C LYS A 17 -3.54 -8.57 -19.71
N PRO A 18 -4.58 -8.41 -18.86
CA PRO A 18 -4.42 -7.86 -17.51
C PRO A 18 -3.41 -8.65 -16.67
N ASP A 19 -2.42 -7.95 -16.13
CA ASP A 19 -1.35 -8.54 -15.32
C ASP A 19 -1.52 -8.20 -13.83
N PHE A 20 -1.51 -6.90 -13.49
CA PHE A 20 -1.72 -6.40 -12.13
C PHE A 20 -2.36 -5.00 -12.12
N THR A 21 -2.89 -4.59 -10.96
CA THR A 21 -3.44 -3.26 -10.74
C THR A 21 -2.47 -2.41 -9.93
N VAL A 22 -2.22 -1.19 -10.39
CA VAL A 22 -1.42 -0.16 -9.72
C VAL A 22 -2.35 0.91 -9.16
N TYR A 23 -2.04 1.39 -7.97
CA TYR A 23 -2.73 2.45 -7.27
C TYR A 23 -1.81 3.65 -7.12
N SER A 24 -2.37 4.85 -7.22
CA SER A 24 -1.65 6.09 -6.96
C SER A 24 -1.84 6.47 -5.48
N ILE A 25 -0.76 6.81 -4.80
CA ILE A 25 -0.77 7.22 -3.39
C ILE A 25 -0.32 8.66 -3.36
N GLN A 26 -1.25 9.56 -3.05
CA GLN A 26 -1.00 10.99 -2.93
C GLN A 26 -0.78 11.32 -1.46
N VAL A 27 0.29 12.04 -1.18
CA VAL A 27 0.70 12.37 0.19
C VAL A 27 0.89 13.87 0.32
N GLU A 28 0.28 14.44 1.35
CA GLU A 28 0.54 15.79 1.84
C GLU A 28 0.95 15.71 3.32
N THR A 29 2.13 16.22 3.62
CA THR A 29 2.74 16.07 4.94
C THR A 29 3.62 17.26 5.32
N SER A 30 3.62 17.59 6.61
CA SER A 30 4.57 18.53 7.23
C SER A 30 5.66 17.82 8.03
N PHE A 31 5.72 16.49 7.93
CA PHE A 31 6.66 15.65 8.67
C PHE A 31 8.08 15.78 8.08
N PRO A 32 9.09 16.12 8.89
CA PRO A 32 10.46 16.39 8.42
C PRO A 32 11.20 15.16 7.90
N GLU A 33 10.67 13.96 8.13
CA GLU A 33 11.24 12.69 7.66
C GLU A 33 11.09 12.48 6.14
N TYR A 34 10.26 13.29 5.47
CA TYR A 34 10.03 13.22 4.03
C TYR A 34 10.72 14.36 3.30
N SER A 35 11.24 14.05 2.11
CA SER A 35 11.98 14.98 1.25
C SER A 35 11.11 16.06 0.60
N SER A 36 9.82 15.78 0.41
CA SER A 36 8.83 16.72 -0.13
C SER A 36 7.60 16.73 0.77
N SER A 37 6.96 17.91 0.90
CA SER A 37 5.69 18.03 1.60
C SER A 37 4.51 17.52 0.78
N ASN A 38 4.66 17.41 -0.54
CA ASN A 38 3.63 16.95 -1.47
C ASN A 38 4.25 16.05 -2.53
N PHE A 39 3.75 14.82 -2.67
CA PHE A 39 4.27 13.87 -3.66
C PHE A 39 3.25 12.77 -3.98
N GLU A 40 3.50 12.07 -5.09
CA GLU A 40 2.73 10.91 -5.51
C GLU A 40 3.67 9.74 -5.81
N VAL A 41 3.29 8.54 -5.35
CA VAL A 41 3.94 7.28 -5.75
C VAL A 41 2.92 6.26 -6.25
N LYS A 42 3.41 5.30 -7.03
CA LYS A 42 2.59 4.24 -7.61
C LYS A 42 2.98 2.89 -7.02
N ARG A 43 1.99 2.12 -6.56
CA ARG A 43 2.20 0.83 -5.90
C ARG A 43 1.19 -0.20 -6.36
N ARG A 44 1.64 -1.44 -6.53
CA ARG A 44 0.75 -2.59 -6.75
C ARG A 44 0.41 -3.24 -5.42
N TYR A 45 -0.64 -4.07 -5.41
CA TYR A 45 -1.13 -4.72 -4.18
C TYR A 45 -0.04 -5.49 -3.40
N SER A 46 0.84 -6.22 -4.08
CA SER A 46 1.92 -6.97 -3.42
C SER A 46 2.96 -6.07 -2.72
N ASP A 47 3.08 -4.80 -3.10
CA ASP A 47 3.93 -3.85 -2.39
C ASP A 47 3.31 -3.51 -1.02
N PHE A 48 1.98 -3.40 -0.94
CA PHE A 48 1.27 -3.22 0.33
C PHE A 48 1.38 -4.46 1.21
N VAL A 49 1.33 -5.67 0.64
CA VAL A 49 1.54 -6.93 1.37
C VAL A 49 2.91 -6.95 2.04
N TRP A 50 3.96 -6.58 1.30
CA TRP A 50 5.30 -6.43 1.84
C TRP A 50 5.32 -5.42 3.00
N LEU A 51 4.72 -4.24 2.81
CA LEU A 51 4.72 -3.18 3.83
C LEU A 51 4.03 -3.65 5.11
N ARG A 52 2.85 -4.29 5.01
CA ARG A 52 2.14 -4.84 6.17
C ARG A 52 3.01 -5.84 6.92
N ASN A 53 3.57 -6.83 6.22
CA ASN A 53 4.39 -7.87 6.84
C ASN A 53 5.62 -7.29 7.53
N TYR A 54 6.31 -6.36 6.85
CA TYR A 54 7.44 -5.64 7.42
C TYR A 54 7.04 -4.89 8.69
N LEU A 55 5.98 -4.08 8.65
CA LEU A 55 5.55 -3.31 9.82
C LEU A 55 5.13 -4.20 10.98
N THR A 56 4.41 -5.29 10.72
CA THR A 56 4.01 -6.27 11.74
C THR A 56 5.24 -6.86 12.44
N MET A 57 6.21 -7.36 11.67
CA MET A 57 7.47 -7.88 12.21
C MET A 57 8.20 -6.84 13.07
N ARG A 58 8.29 -5.58 12.59
CA ARG A 58 8.94 -4.49 13.33
C ARG A 58 8.21 -4.14 14.63
N MET A 59 6.88 -4.22 14.66
CA MET A 59 6.11 -3.99 15.88
C MET A 59 6.36 -5.12 16.89
N GLU A 60 6.40 -6.37 16.44
CA GLU A 60 6.67 -7.55 17.29
C GLU A 60 8.07 -7.49 17.91
N GLU A 61 9.11 -7.22 17.11
CA GLU A 61 10.50 -7.06 17.59
C GLU A 61 10.63 -6.00 18.69
N LYS A 62 9.85 -4.92 18.58
CA LYS A 62 9.85 -3.80 19.53
C LYS A 62 8.86 -3.97 20.68
N GLY A 63 8.18 -5.12 20.78
CA GLY A 63 7.17 -5.42 21.80
C GLY A 63 5.98 -4.45 21.79
N LYS A 64 5.64 -3.89 20.63
CA LYS A 64 4.52 -2.93 20.49
C LYS A 64 3.22 -3.69 20.33
N LYS A 65 2.20 -3.31 21.11
CA LYS A 65 0.91 -3.99 21.17
C LYS A 65 -0.13 -3.46 20.18
N LEU A 66 0.11 -2.32 19.54
CA LEU A 66 -0.85 -1.76 18.58
C LEU A 66 -0.67 -2.50 17.25
N SER A 67 -1.77 -3.10 16.78
CA SER A 67 -1.75 -3.95 15.60
C SER A 67 -1.73 -3.14 14.30
N ILE A 68 -1.03 -3.67 13.30
CA ILE A 68 -1.10 -3.19 11.93
C ILE A 68 -2.40 -3.70 11.30
N PRO A 69 -3.21 -2.86 10.64
CA PRO A 69 -4.46 -3.30 10.05
C PRO A 69 -4.26 -4.33 8.94
N GLU A 70 -5.28 -5.17 8.74
CA GLU A 70 -5.34 -6.13 7.65
C GLU A 70 -5.45 -5.43 6.29
N LEU A 71 -4.96 -6.08 5.24
CA LEU A 71 -5.16 -5.61 3.87
C LEU A 71 -6.49 -6.10 3.32
N PRO A 72 -7.17 -5.29 2.47
CA PRO A 72 -8.39 -5.73 1.80
C PRO A 72 -8.08 -6.79 0.73
N GLY A 73 -9.10 -7.56 0.35
CA GLY A 73 -9.02 -8.40 -0.85
C GLY A 73 -8.19 -9.68 -0.70
N ASP A 74 -8.01 -10.17 0.53
CA ASP A 74 -7.56 -11.55 0.83
C ASP A 74 -8.75 -12.54 0.80
N SER A 75 -9.67 -12.33 -0.13
CA SER A 75 -10.88 -13.15 -0.29
C SER A 75 -10.66 -14.23 -1.35
N TRP A 76 -11.47 -15.28 -1.29
CA TRP A 76 -11.49 -16.37 -2.28
C TRP A 76 -11.58 -15.86 -3.74
N SER A 77 -12.26 -14.73 -3.96
CA SER A 77 -12.39 -14.06 -5.27
C SER A 77 -11.06 -13.53 -5.83
N SER A 78 -10.11 -13.16 -4.97
CA SER A 78 -8.74 -12.79 -5.36
C SER A 78 -7.92 -14.01 -5.80
N TRP A 79 -8.25 -15.19 -5.28
CA TRP A 79 -7.42 -16.39 -5.38
C TRP A 79 -7.83 -17.32 -6.54
N PHE A 80 -9.11 -17.32 -6.94
CA PHE A 80 -9.63 -18.32 -7.89
C PHE A 80 -10.48 -17.78 -9.07
N GLY A 81 -10.43 -16.49 -9.41
CA GLY A 81 -11.25 -15.97 -10.51
C GLY A 81 -10.76 -14.70 -11.22
N PRO A 82 -11.44 -14.30 -12.33
CA PRO A 82 -11.23 -13.02 -13.01
C PRO A 82 -11.58 -11.81 -12.15
N GLY A 83 -12.23 -12.04 -11.00
CA GLY A 83 -12.67 -11.04 -10.01
C GLY A 83 -11.60 -10.04 -9.59
N ARG A 84 -10.31 -10.41 -9.63
CA ARG A 84 -9.23 -9.46 -9.28
C ARG A 84 -9.13 -8.23 -10.19
N PHE A 85 -9.71 -8.30 -11.39
CA PHE A 85 -9.76 -7.20 -12.36
C PHE A 85 -11.16 -6.61 -12.55
N GLU A 86 -12.16 -7.11 -11.81
CA GLU A 86 -13.50 -6.53 -11.83
C GLU A 86 -13.48 -5.16 -11.15
N LYS A 87 -14.27 -4.23 -11.68
CA LYS A 87 -14.23 -2.82 -11.26
C LYS A 87 -14.65 -2.67 -9.80
N GLU A 88 -15.66 -3.42 -9.39
CA GLU A 88 -16.20 -3.45 -8.04
C GLU A 88 -15.14 -3.92 -7.04
N PHE A 89 -14.42 -5.00 -7.37
CA PHE A 89 -13.34 -5.53 -6.55
C PHE A 89 -12.15 -4.56 -6.47
N ILE A 90 -11.78 -3.95 -7.60
CA ILE A 90 -10.71 -2.95 -7.65
C ILE A 90 -11.04 -1.75 -6.74
N GLU A 91 -12.29 -1.29 -6.75
CA GLU A 91 -12.72 -0.16 -5.94
C GLU A 91 -12.81 -0.53 -4.45
N GLU A 92 -13.37 -1.69 -4.11
CA GLU A 92 -13.36 -2.20 -2.73
C GLU A 92 -11.93 -2.29 -2.19
N ARG A 93 -11.01 -2.85 -2.98
CA ARG A 93 -9.60 -2.92 -2.65
C ARG A 93 -8.99 -1.53 -2.49
N ARG A 94 -9.27 -0.59 -3.40
CA ARG A 94 -8.76 0.80 -3.30
C ARG A 94 -9.20 1.45 -1.99
N VAL A 95 -10.47 1.31 -1.60
CA VAL A 95 -11.00 1.85 -0.34
C VAL A 95 -10.30 1.25 0.86
N GLY A 96 -10.09 -0.07 0.90
CA GLY A 96 -9.39 -0.70 2.01
C GLY A 96 -7.90 -0.33 2.07
N LEU A 97 -7.24 -0.16 0.91
CA LEU A 97 -5.85 0.31 0.85
C LEU A 97 -5.73 1.76 1.34
N ASP A 98 -6.71 2.61 1.01
CA ASP A 98 -6.80 3.98 1.51
C ASP A 98 -6.90 4.03 3.05
N GLN A 99 -7.78 3.21 3.63
CA GLN A 99 -7.91 3.08 5.08
C GLN A 99 -6.64 2.53 5.74
N PHE A 100 -6.04 1.50 5.15
CA PHE A 100 -4.77 0.95 5.60
C PHE A 100 -3.68 2.03 5.64
N MET A 101 -3.50 2.79 4.56
CA MET A 101 -2.49 3.84 4.47
C MET A 101 -2.71 4.97 5.47
N LYS A 102 -3.96 5.43 5.63
CA LYS A 102 -4.32 6.45 6.64
C LYS A 102 -3.96 6.01 8.06
N SER A 103 -4.16 4.73 8.35
CA SER A 103 -3.82 4.13 9.64
C SER A 103 -2.31 4.06 9.85
N VAL A 104 -1.55 3.41 8.95
CA VAL A 104 -0.10 3.21 9.14
C VAL A 104 0.70 4.52 9.07
N ALA A 105 0.30 5.46 8.23
CA ALA A 105 0.99 6.75 8.07
C ALA A 105 0.85 7.68 9.28
N ASN A 106 -0.21 7.49 10.08
CA ASN A 106 -0.45 8.26 11.30
C ASN A 106 -0.29 7.43 12.58
N HIS A 107 0.13 6.17 12.46
CA HIS A 107 0.33 5.27 13.58
C HIS A 107 1.52 5.70 14.45
N PRO A 108 1.44 5.66 15.80
CA PRO A 108 2.47 6.21 16.69
C PRO A 108 3.89 5.63 16.52
N TRP A 109 4.01 4.39 16.04
CA TRP A 109 5.31 3.71 15.84
C TRP A 109 5.62 3.41 14.38
N ALA A 110 4.73 2.70 13.67
CA ALA A 110 4.88 2.38 12.25
C ALA A 110 5.23 3.57 11.35
N ARG A 111 4.74 4.78 11.65
CA ARG A 111 5.05 5.99 10.88
C ARG A 111 6.54 6.35 10.83
N PHE A 112 7.35 5.83 11.75
CA PHE A 112 8.78 6.08 11.85
C PHE A 112 9.61 4.92 11.30
N GLU A 113 8.98 3.85 10.81
CA GLU A 113 9.73 2.73 10.24
C GLU A 113 10.23 3.08 8.84
N GLU A 114 11.52 2.80 8.60
CA GLU A 114 12.19 3.09 7.33
C GLU A 114 11.50 2.43 6.13
N GLY A 115 10.91 1.24 6.32
CA GLY A 115 10.16 0.55 5.28
C GLY A 115 8.98 1.37 4.76
N LEU A 116 8.28 2.12 5.62
CA LEU A 116 7.19 3.01 5.19
C LEU A 116 7.72 4.19 4.38
N HIS A 117 8.80 4.82 4.80
CA HIS A 117 9.41 5.93 4.05
C HIS A 117 9.88 5.49 2.67
N LYS A 118 10.57 4.33 2.59
CA LYS A 118 10.97 3.72 1.31
C LYS A 118 9.76 3.42 0.43
N PHE A 119 8.70 2.88 1.01
CA PHE A 119 7.44 2.62 0.31
C PHE A 119 6.75 3.90 -0.17
N LEU A 120 6.95 5.05 0.47
CA LEU A 120 6.33 6.31 0.09
C LEU A 120 7.19 7.20 -0.82
N GLU A 121 8.51 7.02 -0.88
CA GLU A 121 9.39 7.93 -1.64
C GLU A 121 10.06 7.30 -2.87
N LYS A 122 10.32 5.98 -2.90
CA LYS A 122 11.05 5.37 -4.02
C LYS A 122 10.16 5.13 -5.23
N GLN A 123 10.41 5.76 -6.37
CA GLN A 123 9.59 5.52 -7.57
C GLN A 123 9.69 4.06 -8.05
N ASP A 124 10.91 3.52 -8.15
CA ASP A 124 11.18 2.12 -8.51
C ASP A 124 11.19 1.20 -7.28
N PHE A 125 10.13 1.27 -6.46
CA PHE A 125 10.02 0.39 -5.32
C PHE A 125 9.83 -1.06 -5.80
N ILE A 126 10.83 -1.89 -5.55
CA ILE A 126 10.77 -3.34 -5.74
C ILE A 126 10.62 -3.94 -4.34
N CYS A 127 9.60 -4.78 -4.13
CA CYS A 127 9.56 -5.65 -2.96
C CYS A 127 10.82 -6.51 -2.97
N GLN A 128 11.83 -6.15 -2.19
CA GLN A 128 12.98 -7.01 -1.97
C GLN A 128 12.52 -8.08 -0.98
N GLU A 129 12.61 -9.34 -1.42
CA GLU A 129 12.44 -10.54 -0.60
C GLU A 129 13.39 -10.54 0.60
#